data_AF-A0AAD9BFB7-F1
#
_entry.id   AF-A0AAD9BFB7-F1
#
_cell.length_a   1.000
_cell.length_b   1.000
_cell.length_c   1.000
_cell.angle_alpha   90.00
_cell.angle_beta   90.00
_cell.angle_gamma   90.00
#
_symmetry.space_group_name_H-M   'P 1'
#
loop_
_entity.id
_entity.type
_entity.pdbx_description
1 polymer ?
#
loop_
_entity_poly.entity_id
_entity_poly.type
_entity_poly.pdbx_seq_one_letter_code
_entity_poly.pdbx_strand_id
1 'polypeptide(L)'
;MYSPPVDLSFKDISSVTGALTAVPRSGLRPLKSNSKGKYSSRSFRLNNNNIPDLVGLQFMLGHFLAQPLKLGWLDLSFNKITCIEPVLCELRELRVLYLHGNAIWNLPEVDGLGELPYLHSITLHGNAIENNKNYRNRVISALPHLKNVDYSSVTCAERRMVNAWHQGSKHGGSTKQ
;
A
#
# COMPACT_ATOMS: atom_id res chain seq x y z
N MET A 1 -18.22 -13.77 -4.30
CA MET A 1 -16.93 -13.93 -5.01
C MET A 1 -16.36 -12.55 -5.32
N TYR A 2 -15.11 -12.26 -4.95
CA TYR A 2 -14.43 -11.04 -5.36
C TYR A 2 -14.25 -11.03 -6.88
N SER A 3 -14.56 -9.90 -7.53
CA SER A 3 -14.31 -9.70 -8.96
C SER A 3 -12.82 -9.78 -9.27
N PRO A 4 -12.45 -10.18 -10.51
CA PRO A 4 -11.04 -10.23 -10.90
C PRO A 4 -10.37 -8.84 -10.80
N PRO A 5 -9.06 -8.78 -10.55
CA PRO A 5 -8.33 -7.52 -10.50
C PRO A 5 -8.26 -6.88 -11.88
N VAL A 6 -8.29 -5.54 -11.93
CA VAL A 6 -7.84 -4.81 -13.12
C VAL A 6 -6.32 -4.88 -13.13
N ASP A 7 -5.76 -5.47 -14.20
CA ASP A 7 -4.37 -5.89 -14.22
C ASP A 7 -3.54 -5.11 -15.25
N LEU A 8 -2.72 -4.17 -14.78
CA LEU A 8 -1.77 -3.40 -15.57
C LEU A 8 -0.32 -3.79 -15.26
N SER A 9 -0.08 -5.01 -14.79
CA SER A 9 1.26 -5.50 -14.52
C SER A 9 2.07 -5.79 -15.79
N PHE A 10 3.40 -5.66 -15.73
CA PHE A 10 4.32 -5.97 -16.85
C PHE A 10 3.94 -5.24 -18.14
N LYS A 11 3.76 -3.92 -18.05
CA LYS A 11 3.37 -3.05 -19.18
C LYS A 11 4.42 -2.00 -19.50
N ASP A 12 5.60 -2.08 -18.88
CA ASP A 12 6.68 -1.10 -18.98
C ASP A 12 6.22 0.34 -18.67
N ILE A 13 5.22 0.49 -17.80
CA ILE A 13 4.66 1.78 -17.43
C ILE A 13 5.69 2.54 -16.59
N SER A 14 6.11 3.72 -17.05
CA SER A 14 7.06 4.59 -16.34
C SER A 14 6.41 5.71 -15.54
N SER A 15 5.10 5.88 -15.64
CA SER A 15 4.34 6.85 -14.84
C SER A 15 2.88 6.42 -14.71
N VAL A 16 2.22 6.81 -13.61
CA VAL A 16 0.80 6.51 -13.41
C VAL A 16 -0.09 7.10 -14.52
N THR A 17 0.26 8.27 -15.05
CA THR A 17 -0.44 8.88 -16.19
C THR A 17 -0.24 8.09 -17.48
N GLY A 18 0.94 7.49 -17.69
CA GLY A 18 1.21 6.57 -18.79
C GLY A 18 0.35 5.31 -18.75
N ALA A 19 -0.16 4.93 -17.57
CA ALA A 19 -1.07 3.79 -17.42
C ALA A 19 -2.44 4.02 -18.06
N LEU A 20 -2.86 5.27 -18.32
CA LEU A 20 -4.19 5.61 -18.84
C LEU A 20 -4.47 5.03 -20.24
N THR A 21 -3.43 4.87 -21.05
CA THR A 21 -3.53 4.30 -22.40
C THR A 21 -3.35 2.77 -22.41
N ALA A 22 -2.96 2.19 -21.28
CA ALA A 22 -2.67 0.77 -21.18
C ALA A 22 -3.97 -0.06 -21.11
N VAL A 23 -4.02 -1.12 -21.91
CA VAL A 23 -5.12 -2.08 -21.86
C VAL A 23 -4.87 -3.12 -20.76
N PRO A 24 -5.80 -3.31 -19.81
CA PRO A 24 -5.69 -4.34 -18.79
C PRO A 24 -5.50 -5.74 -19.37
N ARG A 25 -4.62 -6.51 -18.75
CA ARG A 25 -4.40 -7.91 -19.10
C ARG A 25 -5.68 -8.71 -18.86
N SER A 26 -5.99 -9.60 -19.79
CA SER A 26 -7.11 -10.53 -19.63
C SER A 26 -6.69 -11.69 -18.73
N GLY A 27 -7.38 -11.84 -17.60
CA GLY A 27 -7.22 -12.99 -16.72
C GLY A 27 -8.18 -14.14 -17.08
N LEU A 28 -8.07 -15.25 -16.35
CA LEU A 28 -8.94 -16.43 -16.51
C LEU A 28 -10.43 -16.12 -16.27
N ARG A 29 -10.72 -15.07 -15.49
CA ARG A 29 -12.09 -14.59 -15.24
C ARG A 29 -12.27 -13.23 -15.91
N PRO A 30 -13.28 -13.05 -16.76
CA PRO A 30 -13.51 -11.79 -17.44
C PRO A 30 -13.88 -10.69 -16.45
N LEU A 31 -13.33 -9.49 -16.69
CA LEU A 31 -13.71 -8.28 -15.97
C LEU A 31 -15.10 -7.85 -16.41
N LYS A 32 -15.97 -7.55 -15.43
CA LYS A 32 -17.28 -6.96 -15.71
C LYS A 32 -17.15 -5.45 -15.73
N SER A 33 -17.69 -4.82 -16.76
CA SER A 33 -17.76 -3.35 -16.89
C SER A 33 -19.19 -2.86 -16.77
N ASN A 34 -19.36 -1.62 -16.34
CA ASN A 34 -20.65 -0.93 -16.35
C ASN A 34 -20.93 -0.31 -17.74
N SER A 35 -22.08 0.35 -17.89
CA SER A 35 -22.48 1.04 -19.12
C SER A 35 -21.54 2.16 -19.56
N LYS A 36 -20.66 2.64 -18.67
CA LYS A 36 -19.64 3.67 -18.93
C LYS A 36 -18.26 3.06 -19.27
N GLY A 37 -18.17 1.75 -19.46
CA GLY A 37 -16.92 1.05 -19.75
C GLY A 37 -15.99 0.87 -18.55
N LYS A 38 -16.39 1.28 -17.34
CA LYS A 38 -15.55 1.17 -16.13
C LYS A 38 -15.70 -0.18 -15.46
N TYR A 39 -14.60 -0.73 -14.97
CA TYR A 39 -14.53 -2.04 -14.34
C TYR A 39 -15.14 -2.06 -12.94
N SER A 40 -15.98 -3.06 -12.68
CA SER A 40 -16.53 -3.36 -11.36
C SER A 40 -15.57 -4.26 -10.57
N SER A 41 -14.41 -3.69 -10.23
CA SER A 41 -13.38 -4.36 -9.44
C SER A 41 -13.06 -3.60 -8.15
N ARG A 42 -12.60 -4.34 -7.14
CA ARG A 42 -12.03 -3.80 -5.89
C ARG A 42 -10.54 -4.12 -5.77
N SER A 43 -9.93 -4.62 -6.84
CA SER A 43 -8.54 -5.03 -6.85
C SER A 43 -7.83 -4.44 -8.07
N PHE A 44 -6.65 -3.89 -7.87
CA PHE A 44 -5.87 -3.25 -8.94
C PHE A 44 -4.40 -3.68 -8.86
N ARG A 45 -3.83 -4.05 -10.01
CA ARG A 45 -2.41 -4.43 -10.13
C ARG A 45 -1.68 -3.45 -11.03
N LEU A 46 -0.58 -2.92 -10.52
CA LEU A 46 0.40 -2.09 -11.23
C LEU A 46 1.82 -2.62 -11.03
N ASN A 47 1.97 -3.84 -10.53
CA ASN A 47 3.27 -4.40 -10.20
C ASN A 47 4.12 -4.72 -11.44
N ASN A 48 5.43 -4.81 -11.26
CA ASN A 48 6.39 -5.05 -12.33
C ASN A 48 6.30 -3.99 -13.44
N ASN A 49 6.43 -2.73 -13.04
CA ASN A 49 6.52 -1.57 -13.92
C ASN A 49 7.69 -0.68 -13.46
N ASN A 50 7.84 0.51 -14.03
CA ASN A 50 8.92 1.45 -13.75
C ASN A 50 8.42 2.75 -13.11
N ILE A 51 7.35 2.68 -12.30
CA ILE A 51 6.67 3.86 -11.75
C ILE A 51 7.47 4.43 -10.57
N PRO A 52 7.92 5.71 -10.60
CA PRO A 52 8.72 6.31 -9.53
C PRO A 52 7.88 7.01 -8.43
N ASP A 53 6.67 7.43 -8.76
CA ASP A 53 5.76 8.21 -7.91
C ASP A 53 4.29 7.87 -8.25
N LEU A 54 3.37 8.29 -7.39
CA LEU A 54 1.95 8.01 -7.48
C LEU A 54 1.13 9.24 -7.92
N VAL A 55 1.78 10.21 -8.59
CA VAL A 55 1.11 11.43 -9.05
C VAL A 55 0.02 11.07 -10.06
N GLY A 56 -1.22 11.43 -9.73
CA GLY A 56 -2.39 11.12 -10.55
C GLY A 56 -3.01 9.74 -10.30
N LEU A 57 -2.61 9.01 -9.25
CA LEU A 57 -3.17 7.69 -8.91
C LEU A 57 -4.69 7.72 -8.79
N GLN A 58 -5.26 8.72 -8.11
CA GLN A 58 -6.71 8.81 -7.95
C GLN A 58 -7.43 9.02 -9.30
N PHE A 59 -6.84 9.84 -10.19
CA PHE A 59 -7.38 10.03 -11.52
C PHE A 59 -7.33 8.75 -12.34
N MET A 60 -6.21 8.03 -12.30
CA MET A 60 -6.03 6.74 -12.99
C MET A 60 -7.00 5.68 -12.46
N LEU A 61 -7.15 5.56 -11.15
CA LEU A 61 -8.14 4.65 -10.55
C LEU A 61 -9.57 5.04 -10.99
N GLY A 62 -9.88 6.34 -11.02
CA GLY A 62 -11.17 6.84 -11.51
C GLY A 62 -11.41 6.61 -13.00
N HIS A 63 -10.35 6.51 -13.82
CA HIS A 63 -10.44 6.16 -15.23
C HIS A 63 -10.88 4.70 -15.41
N PHE A 64 -10.24 3.77 -14.70
CA PHE A 64 -10.49 2.33 -14.85
C PHE A 64 -11.65 1.79 -14.02
N LEU A 65 -11.82 2.24 -12.78
CA LEU A 65 -12.74 1.64 -11.81
C LEU A 65 -14.06 2.40 -11.73
N ALA A 66 -15.15 1.65 -11.64
CA ALA A 66 -16.47 2.22 -11.43
C ALA A 66 -16.61 2.88 -10.04
N GLN A 67 -15.89 2.36 -9.03
CA GLN A 67 -15.89 2.85 -7.64
C GLN A 67 -14.46 2.83 -7.09
N PRO A 68 -13.58 3.78 -7.47
CA PRO A 68 -12.18 3.78 -7.05
C PRO A 68 -12.00 3.83 -5.53
N LEU A 69 -12.88 4.56 -4.82
CA LEU A 69 -12.85 4.66 -3.36
C LEU A 69 -13.26 3.35 -2.63
N LYS A 70 -13.75 2.34 -3.35
CA LYS A 70 -14.05 1.00 -2.83
C LYS A 70 -12.93 0.00 -3.08
N LEU A 71 -11.75 0.47 -3.50
CA LEU A 71 -10.58 -0.37 -3.71
C LEU A 71 -10.16 -1.01 -2.38
N GLY A 72 -10.10 -2.34 -2.36
CA GLY A 72 -9.72 -3.14 -1.19
C GLY A 72 -8.35 -3.77 -1.31
N TRP A 73 -7.82 -3.92 -2.52
CA TRP A 73 -6.54 -4.57 -2.77
C TRP A 73 -5.76 -3.79 -3.84
N LEU A 74 -4.54 -3.38 -3.52
CA LEU A 74 -3.68 -2.63 -4.42
C LEU A 74 -2.28 -3.24 -4.42
N ASP A 75 -1.77 -3.55 -5.60
CA ASP A 75 -0.43 -4.07 -5.79
C ASP A 75 0.43 -3.14 -6.63
N LEU A 76 1.41 -2.55 -5.97
CA LEU A 76 2.41 -1.64 -6.49
C LEU A 76 3.82 -2.25 -6.39
N SER A 77 3.93 -3.54 -6.12
CA SER A 77 5.23 -4.21 -5.94
C SER A 77 6.10 -4.17 -7.20
N PHE A 78 7.41 -4.29 -7.05
CA PHE A 78 8.34 -4.29 -8.19
C PHE A 78 8.18 -3.06 -9.10
N ASN A 79 8.20 -1.87 -8.50
CA ASN A 79 8.23 -0.58 -9.18
C ASN A 79 9.48 0.20 -8.75
N LYS A 80 9.50 1.53 -8.95
CA LYS A 80 10.59 2.43 -8.55
C LYS A 80 10.12 3.46 -7.51
N ILE A 81 9.03 3.17 -6.80
CA ILE A 81 8.39 4.11 -5.87
C ILE A 81 9.37 4.48 -4.76
N THR A 82 9.60 5.78 -4.57
CA THR A 82 10.59 6.27 -3.59
C THR A 82 9.99 6.71 -2.26
N CYS A 83 8.67 6.94 -2.22
CA CYS A 83 7.98 7.39 -1.01
C CYS A 83 6.54 6.85 -0.92
N ILE A 84 5.99 6.82 0.29
CA ILE A 84 4.58 6.51 0.54
C ILE A 84 3.79 7.83 0.49
N GLU A 85 3.19 8.11 -0.67
CA GLU A 85 2.48 9.37 -0.89
C GLU A 85 1.11 9.44 -0.18
N PRO A 86 0.66 10.65 0.23
CA PRO A 86 -0.63 10.85 0.91
C PRO A 86 -1.85 10.34 0.16
N VAL A 87 -1.78 10.23 -1.18
CA VAL A 87 -2.88 9.69 -2.01
C VAL A 87 -3.26 8.26 -1.63
N LEU A 88 -2.33 7.47 -1.08
CA LEU A 88 -2.62 6.12 -0.57
C LEU A 88 -3.53 6.15 0.67
N CYS A 89 -3.44 7.21 1.48
CA CYS A 89 -4.25 7.38 2.69
C CYS A 89 -5.72 7.74 2.38
N GLU A 90 -6.01 8.21 1.17
CA GLU A 90 -7.37 8.51 0.70
C GLU A 90 -8.17 7.23 0.40
N LEU A 91 -7.51 6.10 0.18
CA LEU A 91 -8.12 4.81 -0.14
C LEU A 91 -8.64 4.12 1.13
N ARG A 92 -9.59 4.75 1.84
CA ARG A 92 -10.08 4.33 3.18
C ARG A 92 -10.61 2.90 3.26
N GLU A 93 -10.96 2.27 2.14
CA GLU A 93 -11.47 0.88 2.06
C GLU A 93 -10.37 -0.16 1.80
N LEU A 94 -9.12 0.27 1.69
CA LEU A 94 -7.97 -0.58 1.40
C LEU A 94 -7.72 -1.54 2.55
N ARG A 95 -7.53 -2.82 2.20
CA ARG A 95 -7.34 -3.94 3.12
C ARG A 95 -5.97 -4.58 2.98
N VAL A 96 -5.46 -4.59 1.75
CA VAL A 96 -4.18 -5.17 1.39
C VAL A 96 -3.44 -4.22 0.46
N LEU A 97 -2.19 -3.92 0.82
CA LEU A 97 -1.30 -3.05 0.06
C LEU A 97 0.06 -3.72 -0.13
N TYR A 98 0.45 -3.96 -1.39
CA TYR A 98 1.78 -4.48 -1.71
C TYR A 98 2.68 -3.37 -2.25
N LEU A 99 3.77 -3.11 -1.54
CA LEU A 99 4.79 -2.10 -1.87
C LEU A 99 6.21 -2.69 -1.91
N HIS A 100 6.37 -4.01 -1.81
CA HIS A 100 7.68 -4.65 -1.78
C HIS A 100 8.44 -4.51 -3.11
N GLY A 101 9.77 -4.56 -3.07
CA GLY A 101 10.60 -4.39 -4.26
C GLY A 101 10.49 -3.00 -4.90
N ASN A 102 10.40 -1.96 -4.07
CA ASN A 102 10.43 -0.55 -4.49
C ASN A 102 11.69 0.13 -3.92
N ALA A 103 11.75 1.46 -3.98
CA ALA A 103 12.86 2.27 -3.49
C ALA A 103 12.47 3.17 -2.30
N ILE A 104 11.45 2.78 -1.52
CA ILE A 104 10.98 3.55 -0.37
C ILE A 104 12.10 3.60 0.67
N TRP A 105 12.51 4.80 1.06
CA TRP A 105 13.70 5.00 1.90
C TRP A 105 13.39 5.64 3.25
N ASN A 106 12.27 6.35 3.38
CA ASN A 106 11.95 7.14 4.57
C ASN A 106 10.92 6.42 5.46
N LEU A 107 11.41 5.78 6.52
CA LEU A 107 10.58 4.94 7.40
C LEU A 107 9.39 5.70 8.05
N PRO A 108 9.51 6.95 8.53
CA PRO A 108 8.37 7.72 9.03
C PRO A 108 7.16 7.85 8.09
N GLU A 109 7.31 7.66 6.79
CA GLU A 109 6.19 7.77 5.84
C GLU A 109 5.12 6.68 6.03
N VAL A 110 5.46 5.58 6.71
CA VAL A 110 4.49 4.54 7.06
C VAL A 110 3.41 5.03 8.03
N ASP A 111 3.67 6.14 8.76
CA ASP A 111 2.74 6.72 9.73
C ASP A 111 1.43 7.16 9.06
N GLY A 112 1.51 7.71 7.84
CA GLY A 112 0.33 8.15 7.10
C GLY A 112 -0.66 7.01 6.84
N LEU A 113 -0.17 5.78 6.70
CA LEU A 113 -1.01 4.60 6.47
C LEU A 113 -1.81 4.17 7.70
N GLY A 114 -1.50 4.70 8.89
CA GLY A 114 -2.28 4.52 10.11
C GLY A 114 -3.72 5.05 9.98
N GLU A 115 -3.95 5.95 9.03
CA GLU A 115 -5.27 6.49 8.68
C GLU A 115 -6.19 5.49 7.96
N LEU A 116 -5.68 4.32 7.54
CA LEU A 116 -6.46 3.33 6.79
C LEU A 116 -7.13 2.32 7.74
N PRO A 117 -8.43 2.47 8.06
CA PRO A 117 -9.07 1.72 9.16
C PRO A 117 -9.20 0.22 8.88
N TYR A 118 -9.18 -0.20 7.62
CA TYR A 118 -9.36 -1.59 7.21
C TYR A 118 -8.06 -2.25 6.74
N LEU A 119 -6.94 -1.53 6.70
CA LEU A 119 -5.66 -2.05 6.24
C LEU A 119 -5.15 -3.08 7.24
N HIS A 120 -5.12 -4.35 6.83
CA HIS A 120 -4.71 -5.45 7.71
C HIS A 120 -3.53 -6.25 7.15
N SER A 121 -3.10 -6.01 5.92
CA SER A 121 -1.93 -6.66 5.34
C SER A 121 -1.10 -5.67 4.51
N ILE A 122 0.19 -5.61 4.79
CA ILE A 122 1.15 -4.80 4.03
C ILE A 122 2.44 -5.58 3.78
N THR A 123 3.10 -5.29 2.65
CA THR A 123 4.46 -5.77 2.37
C THR A 123 5.33 -4.59 1.98
N LEU A 124 6.48 -4.40 2.63
CA LEU A 124 7.47 -3.39 2.27
C LEU A 124 8.92 -3.92 2.20
N HIS A 125 9.16 -5.23 2.36
CA HIS A 125 10.48 -5.83 2.13
C HIS A 125 11.03 -5.50 0.72
N GLY A 126 12.36 -5.55 0.55
CA GLY A 126 13.02 -5.14 -0.68
C GLY A 126 12.91 -3.63 -0.95
N ASN A 127 12.67 -2.82 0.09
CA ASN A 127 12.79 -1.36 0.07
C ASN A 127 13.96 -0.93 0.97
N ALA A 128 14.48 0.28 0.76
CA ALA A 128 15.57 0.80 1.59
C ALA A 128 15.18 0.96 3.07
N ILE A 129 13.89 1.16 3.39
CA ILE A 129 13.40 1.21 4.78
C ILE A 129 13.65 -0.08 5.58
N GLU A 130 13.79 -1.23 4.92
CA GLU A 130 14.03 -2.53 5.57
C GLU A 130 15.37 -2.56 6.33
N ASN A 131 16.35 -1.77 5.90
CA ASN A 131 17.67 -1.68 6.55
C ASN A 131 17.64 -0.98 7.92
N ASN A 132 16.51 -0.36 8.29
CA ASN A 132 16.37 0.25 9.60
C ASN A 132 16.21 -0.81 10.69
N LYS A 133 17.04 -0.75 11.75
CA LYS A 133 16.97 -1.69 12.89
C LYS A 133 15.59 -1.79 13.55
N ASN A 134 14.82 -0.70 13.52
CA ASN A 134 13.48 -0.62 14.09
C ASN A 134 12.35 -0.73 13.07
N TYR A 135 12.64 -1.12 11.81
CA TYR A 135 11.69 -1.18 10.69
C TYR A 135 10.36 -1.82 11.09
N ARG A 136 10.40 -3.09 11.51
CA ARG A 136 9.20 -3.85 11.85
C ARG A 136 8.43 -3.25 13.02
N ASN A 137 9.13 -2.85 14.08
CA ASN A 137 8.52 -2.26 15.28
C ASN A 137 7.83 -0.93 14.95
N ARG A 138 8.45 -0.11 14.09
CA ARG A 138 7.86 1.14 13.63
C ARG A 138 6.61 0.90 12.79
N VAL A 139 6.64 -0.05 11.85
CA VAL A 139 5.46 -0.42 11.05
C VAL A 139 4.31 -0.90 11.94
N ILE A 140 4.59 -1.79 12.90
CA ILE A 140 3.58 -2.29 13.85
C ILE A 140 3.03 -1.15 14.72
N SER A 141 3.88 -0.22 15.15
CA SER A 141 3.45 0.94 15.94
C SER A 141 2.57 1.89 15.14
N ALA A 142 2.95 2.18 13.89
CA ALA A 142 2.27 3.13 13.03
C ALA A 142 0.90 2.59 12.58
N LEU A 143 0.79 1.27 12.39
CA LEU A 143 -0.44 0.62 11.96
C LEU A 143 -0.89 -0.44 12.99
N PRO A 144 -1.50 -0.03 14.12
CA PRO A 144 -1.82 -0.92 15.24
C PRO A 144 -2.86 -1.99 14.90
N HIS A 145 -3.58 -1.86 13.78
CA HIS A 145 -4.60 -2.80 13.32
C HIS A 145 -4.08 -3.86 12.32
N LEU A 146 -2.82 -3.76 11.87
CA LEU A 146 -2.24 -4.71 10.91
C LEU A 146 -2.25 -6.12 11.45
N LYS A 147 -2.65 -7.10 10.63
CA LYS A 147 -2.55 -8.53 10.93
C LYS A 147 -1.29 -9.14 10.34
N ASN A 148 -0.81 -8.64 9.20
CA ASN A 148 0.34 -9.18 8.48
C ASN A 148 1.28 -8.06 8.00
N VAL A 149 2.58 -8.27 8.21
CA VAL A 149 3.69 -7.45 7.70
C VAL A 149 4.67 -8.38 7.02
N ASP A 150 4.97 -8.15 5.74
CA ASP A 150 5.94 -8.96 4.96
C ASP A 150 5.68 -10.46 5.05
N TYR A 151 4.44 -10.85 4.79
CA TYR A 151 3.95 -12.24 4.84
C TYR A 151 4.02 -12.92 6.20
N SER A 152 4.50 -12.24 7.24
CA SER A 152 4.50 -12.72 8.62
C SER A 152 3.35 -12.10 9.41
N SER A 153 2.72 -12.89 10.28
CA SER A 153 1.65 -12.42 11.16
C SER A 153 2.22 -11.51 12.26
N VAL A 154 1.49 -10.45 12.61
CA VAL A 154 1.81 -9.59 13.75
C VAL A 154 1.20 -10.19 15.02
N THR A 155 2.08 -10.70 15.87
CA THR A 155 1.71 -11.38 17.12
C THR A 155 1.29 -10.41 18.21
N CYS A 156 0.55 -10.92 19.20
CA CYS A 156 0.20 -10.15 20.40
C CYS A 156 1.44 -9.75 21.22
N ALA A 157 2.49 -10.58 21.23
CA ALA A 157 3.73 -10.30 21.95
C ALA A 157 4.45 -9.08 21.35
N GLU A 158 4.59 -9.04 20.02
CA GLU A 158 5.20 -7.90 19.32
C GLU A 158 4.45 -6.59 19.61
N ARG A 159 3.11 -6.60 19.55
CA ARG A 159 2.32 -5.39 19.90
C ARG A 159 2.55 -4.92 21.32
N ARG A 160 2.60 -5.85 22.28
CA ARG A 160 2.85 -5.50 23.70
C ARG A 160 4.23 -4.87 23.87
N MET A 161 5.25 -5.43 23.23
CA MET A 161 6.61 -4.91 23.28
C MET A 161 6.71 -3.49 22.71
N VAL A 162 6.13 -3.27 21.52
CA VAL A 162 6.11 -1.96 20.86
C VAL A 162 5.38 -0.92 21.73
N ASN A 163 4.21 -1.28 22.27
CA ASN A 163 3.44 -0.38 23.13
C ASN A 163 4.18 -0.03 24.44
N ALA A 164 4.88 -1.00 25.04
CA ALA A 164 5.67 -0.77 26.25
C ALA A 164 6.84 0.19 26.01
N TRP A 165 7.52 0.08 24.87
CA TRP A 165 8.59 1.02 24.49
C TRP A 165 8.08 2.44 24.33
N HIS A 166 6.89 2.65 23.75
CA HIS A 166 6.30 3.99 23.65
C HIS A 166 5.95 4.60 25.02
N GLN A 167 5.55 3.79 25.99
CA GLN A 167 5.26 4.26 27.35
C GLN A 167 6.53 4.60 28.12
N GLY A 168 7.59 3.78 28.01
CA GLY A 168 8.88 4.03 28.65
C GLY A 168 9.61 5.27 28.09
N SER A 169 9.58 5.48 26.78
CA SER A 169 10.20 6.64 26.14
C SER A 169 9.50 7.97 26.47
N LYS A 170 8.20 7.94 26.78
CA LYS A 170 7.45 9.13 27.24
C LYS A 170 7.78 9.54 28.69
N HIS A 171 8.24 8.61 29.53
CA HIS A 171 8.60 8.87 30.92
C HIS A 171 10.09 9.25 31.10
N GLY A 172 10.94 9.04 30.08
CA GLY A 172 12.36 9.42 30.11
C GLY A 172 12.67 10.84 29.63
N GLY A 173 11.66 11.63 29.25
CA GLY A 173 11.82 12.97 28.66
C GLY A 173 11.71 14.16 29.64
N SER A 174 11.59 13.91 30.94
CA SER A 174 11.54 14.98 31.95
C SER A 174 12.66 14.82 32.97
N THR A 175 13.89 15.18 32.59
CA THR A 175 14.89 15.61 33.58
C THR A 175 15.99 16.47 32.93
N LYS A 176 16.26 17.59 33.62
CA LYS A 176 17.34 18.59 33.43
C LYS A 176 17.09 19.66 32.36
N GLN A 177 17.31 20.95 32.62
CA GLN A 177 17.38 21.77 33.84
C GLN A 177 17.28 23.22 33.33
#